data_AF-A0A3M5UIP4-F1
#
_entry.id   AF-A0A3M5UIP4-F1
#
_cell.length_a   1.000
_cell.length_b   1.000
_cell.length_c   1.000
_cell.angle_alpha   90.00
_cell.angle_beta   90.00
_cell.angle_gamma   90.00
#
_symmetry.space_group_name_H-M   'P 1'
#
loop_
_entity.id
_entity.type
_entity.pdbx_description
1 polymer ?
#
loop_
_entity_poly.entity_id
_entity_poly.type
_entity_poly.pdbx_seq_one_letter_code
_entity_poly.pdbx_strand_id
1 'polypeptide(L)'
;AAPLDGVHPAIDDPEGLHRSIRHAYEMGFAGALCIHPKQVAVIHAALAPSAEELAWARRVVEAGAHGAGAYQIDGQMVDAPVLLRAQRLLAAQL
;
A
#
# COMPACT_ATOMS: atom_id res chain seq x y z
N ALA A 1 -9.66 1.89 13.97
CA ALA A 1 -9.72 1.19 12.67
C ALA A 1 -9.00 2.04 11.63
N ALA A 2 -8.42 1.43 10.59
CA ALA A 2 -7.83 2.20 9.49
C ALA A 2 -8.95 2.89 8.68
N PRO A 3 -8.70 4.07 8.09
CA PRO A 3 -9.73 4.82 7.39
C PRO A 3 -10.11 4.13 6.07
N LEU A 4 -11.39 4.22 5.72
CA LEU A 4 -11.97 3.71 4.47
C LEU A 4 -12.45 4.89 3.62
N ASP A 5 -12.13 4.86 2.34
CA ASP A 5 -12.62 5.82 1.36
C ASP A 5 -14.12 5.58 1.08
N GLY A 6 -14.78 6.58 0.51
CA GLY A 6 -16.19 6.53 0.17
C GLY A 6 -16.53 5.55 -0.96
N VAL A 7 -17.74 5.68 -1.48
CA VAL A 7 -18.22 4.87 -2.61
C VAL A 7 -17.77 5.46 -3.94
N HIS A 8 -17.49 4.60 -4.92
CA HIS A 8 -17.36 5.01 -6.32
C HIS A 8 -18.68 4.68 -7.05
N PRO A 9 -19.52 5.68 -7.42
CA PRO A 9 -20.86 5.41 -7.92
C PRO A 9 -20.92 4.81 -9.33
N ALA A 10 -19.92 5.06 -10.18
CA ALA A 10 -19.91 4.58 -11.56
C ALA A 10 -19.52 3.09 -11.61
N ILE A 11 -20.53 2.20 -11.61
CA ILE A 11 -20.34 0.75 -11.54
C ILE A 11 -19.57 0.19 -12.76
N ASP A 12 -19.78 0.78 -13.93
CA ASP A 12 -19.18 0.35 -15.20
C ASP A 12 -17.93 1.18 -15.59
N ASP A 13 -17.28 1.83 -14.61
CA ASP A 13 -15.99 2.54 -14.77
C ASP A 13 -14.87 1.91 -13.90
N PRO A 14 -14.35 0.73 -14.29
CA PRO A 14 -13.29 0.06 -13.53
C PRO A 14 -11.98 0.86 -13.49
N GLU A 15 -11.68 1.63 -14.54
CA GLU A 15 -10.45 2.44 -14.61
C GLU A 15 -10.52 3.66 -13.71
N GLY A 16 -11.68 4.35 -13.66
CA GLY A 16 -11.93 5.43 -12.72
C GLY A 16 -11.89 4.96 -11.27
N LEU A 17 -12.50 3.80 -10.98
CA LEU A 17 -12.41 3.16 -9.68
C LEU A 17 -10.95 2.87 -9.30
N HIS A 18 -10.18 2.22 -10.18
CA HIS A 18 -8.77 1.89 -9.91
C HIS A 18 -7.95 3.14 -9.54
N ARG A 19 -8.08 4.23 -10.32
CA ARG A 19 -7.40 5.50 -10.04
C ARG A 19 -7.82 6.12 -8.70
N SER A 20 -9.12 6.10 -8.39
CA SER A 20 -9.64 6.61 -7.12
C SER A 20 -9.04 5.88 -5.93
N ILE A 21 -9.02 4.54 -5.98
CA ILE A 21 -8.49 3.70 -4.90
C ILE A 21 -6.98 3.90 -4.74
N ARG A 22 -6.23 4.01 -5.86
CA ARG A 22 -4.80 4.32 -5.81
C ARG A 22 -4.52 5.65 -5.13
N HIS A 23 -5.27 6.68 -5.48
CA HIS A 23 -5.12 8.00 -4.86
C HIS A 23 -5.45 7.96 -3.36
N ALA A 24 -6.53 7.29 -2.97
CA ALA A 24 -6.89 7.12 -1.56
C ALA A 24 -5.81 6.35 -0.78
N TYR A 25 -5.25 5.28 -1.36
CA TYR A 25 -4.16 4.51 -0.76
C TYR A 25 -2.91 5.37 -0.49
N GLU A 26 -2.54 6.24 -1.45
CA GLU A 26 -1.43 7.18 -1.29
C GLU A 26 -1.68 8.22 -0.17
N MET A 27 -2.94 8.53 0.13
CA MET A 27 -3.35 9.37 1.27
C MET A 27 -3.44 8.60 2.61
N GLY A 28 -3.18 7.29 2.61
CA GLY A 28 -3.19 6.47 3.82
C GLY A 28 -4.51 5.76 4.14
N PHE A 29 -5.46 5.73 3.20
CA PHE A 29 -6.65 4.89 3.31
C PHE A 29 -6.29 3.41 3.12
N ALA A 30 -6.96 2.54 3.87
CA ALA A 30 -6.73 1.10 3.84
C ALA A 30 -7.75 0.33 2.99
N GLY A 31 -8.77 1.02 2.46
CA GLY A 31 -9.83 0.41 1.68
C GLY A 31 -10.86 1.44 1.23
N ALA A 32 -11.95 0.97 0.64
CA ALA A 32 -13.07 1.80 0.21
C ALA A 32 -14.41 1.07 0.40
N LEU A 33 -15.50 1.83 0.48
CA LEU A 33 -16.85 1.27 0.50
C LEU A 33 -17.22 0.70 -0.88
N CYS A 34 -17.55 -0.59 -0.91
CA CYS A 34 -17.88 -1.31 -2.13
C CYS A 34 -19.41 -1.46 -2.27
N ILE A 35 -19.99 -0.97 -3.37
CA ILE A 35 -21.44 -1.00 -3.60
C ILE A 35 -21.89 -2.04 -4.64
N HIS A 36 -20.95 -2.63 -5.37
CA HIS A 36 -21.25 -3.62 -6.39
C HIS A 36 -20.16 -4.71 -6.52
N PRO A 37 -20.49 -6.00 -6.68
CA PRO A 37 -19.51 -7.09 -6.78
C PRO A 37 -18.43 -6.90 -7.87
N LYS A 38 -18.76 -6.24 -8.99
CA LYS A 38 -17.78 -5.89 -10.06
C LYS A 38 -16.59 -5.07 -9.55
N GLN A 39 -16.76 -4.33 -8.44
CA GLN A 39 -15.74 -3.43 -7.90
C GLN A 39 -14.70 -4.17 -7.04
N VAL A 40 -15.03 -5.35 -6.50
CA VAL A 40 -14.18 -6.06 -5.54
C VAL A 40 -12.81 -6.38 -6.11
N ALA A 41 -12.76 -6.96 -7.32
CA ALA A 41 -11.50 -7.33 -7.96
C ALA A 41 -10.63 -6.08 -8.26
N VAL A 42 -11.26 -4.98 -8.68
CA VAL A 42 -10.56 -3.73 -8.99
C VAL A 42 -9.99 -3.08 -7.73
N ILE A 43 -10.77 -3.05 -6.64
CA ILE A 43 -10.33 -2.50 -5.34
C ILE A 43 -9.15 -3.32 -4.80
N HIS A 44 -9.25 -4.65 -4.80
CA HIS A 44 -8.16 -5.51 -4.34
C HIS A 44 -6.90 -5.34 -5.19
N ALA A 45 -7.03 -5.28 -6.52
CA ALA A 45 -5.90 -5.05 -7.41
C ALA A 45 -5.23 -3.69 -7.16
N ALA A 46 -6.02 -2.63 -6.96
CA ALA A 46 -5.49 -1.29 -6.69
C ALA A 46 -4.79 -1.18 -5.33
N LEU A 47 -5.24 -1.93 -4.32
CA LEU A 47 -4.63 -1.94 -2.97
C LEU A 47 -3.45 -2.91 -2.84
N ALA A 48 -3.27 -3.82 -3.80
CA ALA A 48 -2.19 -4.78 -3.79
C ALA A 48 -0.83 -4.05 -3.94
N PRO A 49 0.15 -4.33 -3.08
CA PRO A 49 1.51 -3.84 -3.27
C PRO A 49 2.09 -4.30 -4.60
N SER A 50 2.77 -3.40 -5.30
CA SER A 50 3.52 -3.74 -6.51
C SER A 50 4.75 -4.60 -6.18
N ALA A 51 5.24 -5.32 -7.19
CA ALA A 51 6.47 -6.12 -7.06
C ALA A 51 7.68 -5.26 -6.64
N GLU A 52 7.73 -4.01 -7.09
CA GLU A 52 8.78 -3.04 -6.76
C GLU A 52 8.70 -2.61 -5.29
N GLU A 53 7.50 -2.26 -4.81
CA GLU A 53 7.28 -1.91 -3.38
C GLU A 53 7.67 -3.07 -2.46
N LEU A 54 7.32 -4.31 -2.83
CA LEU A 54 7.70 -5.49 -2.08
C LEU A 54 9.22 -5.73 -2.11
N ALA A 55 9.87 -5.49 -3.24
CA ALA A 55 11.33 -5.63 -3.37
C ALA A 55 12.07 -4.58 -2.54
N TRP A 56 11.59 -3.33 -2.55
CA TRP A 56 12.10 -2.27 -1.68
C TRP A 56 11.90 -2.61 -0.19
N ALA A 57 10.70 -3.06 0.18
CA ALA A 57 10.38 -3.40 1.56
C ALA A 57 11.27 -4.51 2.12
N ARG A 58 11.59 -5.53 1.32
CA ARG A 58 12.55 -6.58 1.70
C ARG A 58 13.93 -6.02 2.01
N ARG A 59 14.49 -5.19 1.12
CA ARG A 59 15.82 -4.57 1.33
C ARG A 59 15.86 -3.73 2.61
N VAL A 60 14.80 -2.96 2.87
CA VAL A 60 14.65 -2.16 4.08
C VAL A 60 14.68 -3.05 5.33
N VAL A 61 13.83 -4.07 5.40
CA VAL A 61 13.75 -4.95 6.57
C VAL A 61 15.07 -5.71 6.82
N GLU A 62 15.72 -6.19 5.76
CA GLU A 62 16.99 -6.92 5.85
C GLU A 62 18.13 -6.03 6.40
N ALA A 63 18.24 -4.78 5.91
CA ALA A 63 19.22 -3.83 6.40
C ALA A 63 18.95 -3.42 7.86
N GLY A 64 17.68 -3.25 8.23
CA GLY A 64 17.27 -2.93 9.59
C GLY A 64 17.56 -4.02 10.63
N ALA A 65 17.71 -5.27 10.22
CA ALA A 65 18.04 -6.37 11.14
C ALA A 65 19.46 -6.25 11.72
N HIS A 66 20.35 -5.53 11.03
CA HIS A 66 21.77 -5.40 11.38
C HIS A 66 22.12 -3.99 11.92
N GLY A 67 21.22 -3.01 11.78
CA GLY A 67 21.46 -1.61 12.12
C GLY A 67 20.85 -1.20 13.47
N ALA A 68 21.65 -0.62 14.35
CA ALA A 68 21.14 0.10 15.51
C ALA A 68 20.75 1.53 15.09
N GLY A 69 19.46 1.83 15.01
CA GLY A 69 18.95 3.17 14.71
C GLY A 69 18.67 3.41 13.22
N ALA A 70 19.02 4.60 12.72
CA ALA A 70 18.78 4.98 11.33
C ALA A 70 19.92 4.52 10.40
N TYR A 71 19.58 4.16 9.16
CA TYR A 71 20.52 3.69 8.13
C TYR A 71 20.13 4.24 6.75
N GLN A 72 20.91 3.93 5.72
CA GLN A 72 20.64 4.38 4.34
C GLN A 72 20.39 3.21 3.39
N ILE A 73 19.44 3.38 2.48
CA ILE A 73 19.16 2.50 1.33
C ILE A 73 18.99 3.39 0.10
N ASP A 74 19.72 3.12 -0.98
CA ASP A 74 19.61 3.86 -2.24
C ASP A 74 19.77 5.40 -2.06
N GLY A 75 20.63 5.80 -1.12
CA GLY A 75 20.86 7.21 -0.75
C GLY A 75 19.75 7.86 0.10
N GLN A 76 18.72 7.11 0.48
CA GLN A 76 17.60 7.58 1.31
C GLN A 76 17.77 7.15 2.77
N MET A 77 17.45 8.05 3.72
CA MET A 77 17.46 7.74 5.14
C MET A 77 16.26 6.85 5.51
N VAL A 78 16.54 5.80 6.27
CA VAL A 78 15.56 4.86 6.80
C VAL A 78 15.65 4.91 8.32
N ASP A 79 14.52 5.21 8.94
CA ASP A 79 14.32 5.22 10.39
C ASP A 79 13.14 4.29 10.77
N ALA A 80 12.72 4.34 12.03
CA ALA A 80 11.67 3.46 12.55
C ALA A 80 10.33 3.55 11.77
N PRO A 81 9.79 4.74 11.45
CA PRO A 81 8.61 4.87 10.58
C PRO A 81 8.74 4.19 9.20
N VAL A 82 9.87 4.38 8.52
CA VAL A 82 10.10 3.79 7.20
C VAL A 82 10.22 2.26 7.28
N LEU A 83 10.93 1.76 8.30
CA LEU A 83 11.02 0.32 8.57
C LEU A 83 9.64 -0.29 8.85
N LEU A 84 8.80 0.39 9.65
CA LEU A 84 7.45 -0.06 9.94
C LEU A 84 6.55 -0.10 8.69
N ARG A 85 6.70 0.88 7.78
CA ARG A 85 6.01 0.87 6.48
C ARG A 85 6.41 -0.35 5.65
N ALA A 86 7.71 -0.65 5.56
CA ALA A 86 8.20 -1.82 4.84
C ALA A 86 7.64 -3.13 5.41
N GLN A 87 7.64 -3.28 6.73
CA GLN A 87 7.06 -4.45 7.40
C GLN A 87 5.56 -4.62 7.08
N ARG A 88 4.79 -3.52 7.07
CA ARG A 88 3.37 -3.55 6.73
C ARG A 88 3.12 -3.98 5.28
N LEU A 89 3.94 -3.50 4.34
CA LEU A 89 3.85 -3.92 2.93
C LEU A 89 4.08 -5.42 2.77
N LEU A 90 5.05 -5.99 3.48
CA LEU A 90 5.33 -7.43 3.43
C LEU A 90 4.23 -8.26 4.10
N ALA A 91 3.61 -7.75 5.17
CA ALA A 91 2.49 -8.43 5.83
C ALA A 91 1.22 -8.48 4.96
N ALA A 92 1.05 -7.53 4.03
CA ALA A 92 -0.07 -7.47 3.09
C ALA A 92 0.07 -8.43 1.88
N GLN A 93 1.14 -9.24 1.83
CA GLN A 93 1.39 -10.23 0.76
C GLN A 93 0.68 -11.58 1.00
N LEU A 94 -0.04 -11.74 2.11
CA LEU A 94 -0.77 -12.96 2.49
C LEU A 94 -2.21 -12.98 1.94
#